data_AF-A0A430ATH5-F1
#
_entry.id   AF-A0A430ATH5-F1
#
_cell.length_a   1.000
_cell.length_b   1.000
_cell.length_c   1.000
_cell.angle_alpha   90.00
_cell.angle_beta   90.00
_cell.angle_gamma   90.00
#
_symmetry.space_group_name_H-M   'P 1'
#
loop_
_entity.id
_entity.type
_entity.pdbx_description
1 polymer ?
#
loop_
_entity_poly.entity_id
_entity_poly.type
_entity_poly.pdbx_seq_one_letter_code
_entity_poly.pdbx_strand_id
1 'polypeptide(L)' 'MEGLKNYAIELVCVIAGVILLIIGLIKETEIVLFNLDGFYFFIAGLLIGIYGIGTAITKVKEQKNKKNKEVDHVN' A
#
# COMPACT_ATOMS: atom_id res chain seq x y z
N MET A 1 -5.95 -7.74 18.87
CA MET A 1 -6.57 -6.67 18.06
C MET A 1 -5.63 -5.48 17.78
N GLU A 2 -4.52 -5.30 18.49
CA GLU A 2 -3.58 -4.17 18.27
C GLU A 2 -2.78 -4.26 16.97
N GLY A 3 -2.40 -5.47 16.53
CA GLY A 3 -1.69 -5.68 15.26
C GLY A 3 -2.49 -5.16 14.05
N LEU A 4 -3.78 -5.46 13.98
CA LEU A 4 -4.65 -5.02 12.88
C LEU A 4 -4.84 -3.48 12.86
N LYS A 5 -4.88 -2.84 14.04
CA LYS A 5 -4.89 -1.38 14.17
C LYS A 5 -3.59 -0.75 13.65
N ASN A 6 -2.45 -1.40 13.89
CA ASN A 6 -1.15 -0.92 13.44
C ASN A 6 -0.94 -1.00 11.93
N TYR A 7 -1.69 -1.85 11.22
CA TYR A 7 -1.64 -1.99 9.75
C TYR A 7 -2.89 -1.46 9.05
N ALA A 8 -3.78 -0.78 9.76
CA ALA A 8 -5.07 -0.34 9.22
C ALA A 8 -4.87 0.67 8.06
N ILE A 9 -3.92 1.59 8.20
CA ILE A 9 -3.61 2.60 7.17
C ILE A 9 -2.99 1.93 5.95
N GLU A 10 -2.04 1.01 6.15
CA GLU A 10 -1.39 0.25 5.09
C GLU A 10 -2.42 -0.55 4.28
N LEU A 11 -3.34 -1.24 4.97
CA LEU A 11 -4.39 -2.02 4.34
C LEU A 11 -5.34 -1.12 3.54
N VAL A 12 -5.72 0.04 4.10
CA VAL A 12 -6.55 1.04 3.39
C VAL A 12 -5.83 1.57 2.14
N CYS A 13 -4.53 1.86 2.22
CA CYS A 13 -3.73 2.26 1.05
C CYS A 13 -3.71 1.16 -0.01
N VAL A 14 -3.47 -0.09 0.36
CA VAL A 14 -3.46 -1.21 -0.61
C VAL A 14 -4.83 -1.37 -1.27
N ILE A 15 -5.92 -1.35 -0.49
CA ILE A 15 -7.28 -1.47 -1.03
C ILE A 15 -7.62 -0.29 -1.95
N ALA A 16 -7.33 0.94 -1.53
CA ALA A 16 -7.55 2.14 -2.33
C ALA A 16 -6.72 2.09 -3.63
N GLY A 17 -5.46 1.64 -3.56
CA GLY A 17 -4.61 1.46 -4.73
C GLY A 17 -5.19 0.46 -5.73
N VAL A 18 -5.70 -0.67 -5.25
CA VAL A 18 -6.35 -1.69 -6.10
C VAL A 18 -7.62 -1.15 -6.75
N ILE A 19 -8.46 -0.41 -6.01
CA ILE A 19 -9.67 0.21 -6.57
C ILE A 19 -9.31 1.20 -7.69
N LEU A 20 -8.31 2.05 -7.48
CA LEU A 20 -7.84 3.02 -8.47
C LEU A 20 -7.25 2.35 -9.71
N LEU A 21 -6.52 1.24 -9.55
CA LEU A 21 -6.02 0.43 -10.67
C LEU A 21 -7.17 -0.15 -11.50
N ILE A 22 -8.20 -0.69 -10.85
CA ILE A 22 -9.39 -1.24 -11.54
C ILE A 22 -10.13 -0.12 -12.29
N ILE A 23 -10.32 1.04 -11.66
CA ILE A 23 -10.95 2.21 -12.31
C ILE A 23 -10.12 2.66 -13.52
N GLY A 24 -8.80 2.77 -13.37
CA GLY A 24 -7.89 3.14 -14.47
C GLY A 24 -7.99 2.17 -15.65
N LEU A 25 -7.96 0.86 -15.38
CA LEU A 25 -8.07 -0.19 -16.41
C LEU A 25 -9.44 -0.18 -17.12
N ILE A 26 -10.54 -0.01 -16.39
CA ILE A 26 -11.88 0.07 -16.97
C ILE A 26 -11.99 1.33 -17.85
N LYS A 27 -11.46 2.46 -17.38
CA LYS A 27 -11.46 3.74 -18.10
C LYS A 27 -10.59 3.71 -19.36
N GLU A 28 -9.48 2.98 -19.35
CA GLU A 28 -8.66 2.75 -20.56
C GLU A 28 -9.36 1.86 -21.59
N THR A 29 -10.26 0.98 -21.15
CA THR A 29 -11.01 0.08 -22.05
C THR A 29 -12.11 0.84 -22.83
N GLU A 30 -12.58 1.99 -22.32
CA GLU A 30 -13.50 2.90 -23.02
C GLU A 30 -12.76 3.71 -24.11
N ILE A 31 -12.51 3.06 -25.26
CA ILE A 31 -12.29 3.62 -26.61
C ILE A 31 -11.07 4.54 -26.82
N VAL A 32 -10.00 3.99 -27.45
CA VAL A 32 -9.03 4.50 -28.48
C VAL A 32 -8.48 5.94 -28.41
N LEU A 33 -8.93 6.79 -27.50
CA LEU A 33 -8.28 8.02 -27.11
C LEU A 33 -7.79 7.76 -25.70
N PHE A 34 -6.47 7.79 -25.48
CA PHE A 34 -5.88 7.82 -24.16
C PHE A 34 -6.58 8.91 -23.33
N ASN A 35 -7.61 8.54 -22.56
CA ASN A 35 -8.16 9.39 -21.54
C ASN A 35 -7.03 9.50 -20.52
N LEU A 36 -6.27 10.60 -20.58
CA LEU A 36 -5.17 10.90 -19.65
C LEU A 36 -5.59 10.62 -18.21
N ASP A 37 -6.86 10.88 -17.89
CA ASP A 37 -7.49 10.60 -16.60
C ASP A 37 -7.40 9.12 -16.18
N GLY A 38 -7.68 8.16 -17.08
CA GLY A 38 -7.57 6.73 -16.79
C GLY A 38 -6.14 6.31 -16.46
N PHE A 39 -5.17 6.81 -17.22
CA PHE A 39 -3.75 6.60 -16.97
C PHE A 39 -3.31 7.23 -15.63
N TYR A 40 -3.80 8.43 -15.28
CA TYR A 40 -3.53 9.04 -13.98
C TYR A 40 -4.09 8.23 -12.83
N PHE A 41 -5.31 7.68 -12.94
CA PHE A 41 -5.87 6.79 -11.94
C PHE A 41 -5.07 5.49 -11.80
N PHE A 42 -4.59 4.93 -12.92
CA PHE A 42 -3.74 3.75 -12.91
C PHE A 42 -2.40 4.01 -12.19
N ILE A 43 -1.69 5.08 -12.56
CA ILE A 43 -0.41 5.44 -11.92
C ILE A 43 -0.60 5.81 -10.44
N ALA A 44 -1.66 6.55 -10.09
CA ALA A 44 -1.97 6.88 -8.72
C ALA A 44 -2.24 5.62 -7.89
N GLY A 45 -3.03 4.67 -8.43
CA GLY A 45 -3.28 3.38 -7.79
C GLY A 45 -2.01 2.57 -7.55
N LEU A 46 -1.11 2.56 -8.54
CA LEU A 46 0.17 1.86 -8.47
C LEU A 46 1.10 2.45 -7.40
N LEU A 47 1.23 3.79 -7.35
CA LEU A 47 2.04 4.48 -6.35
C LEU A 47 1.50 4.28 -4.92
N ILE A 48 0.19 4.39 -4.74
CA ILE A 48 -0.45 4.18 -3.43
C ILE A 48 -0.30 2.73 -2.97
N GLY A 49 -0.42 1.76 -3.90
CA GLY A 49 -0.19 0.34 -3.61
C GLY A 49 1.24 0.05 -3.15
N ILE A 50 2.24 0.58 -3.89
CA ILE A 50 3.66 0.45 -3.51
C ILE A 50 3.92 1.10 -2.15
N TYR A 51 3.36 2.28 -1.91
CA TYR A 51 3.48 2.96 -0.62
C TYR A 51 2.94 2.07 0.51
N GLY A 52 1.70 1.60 0.41
CA GLY A 52 1.05 0.77 1.43
C GLY A 52 1.84 -0.49 1.76
N ILE A 53 2.29 -1.23 0.73
CA ILE A 53 3.12 -2.43 0.88
C ILE A 53 4.49 -2.09 1.50
N GLY A 54 5.14 -1.00 1.03
CA GLY A 54 6.44 -0.56 1.52
C GLY A 54 6.43 -0.16 3.00
N THR A 55 5.38 0.54 3.44
CA THR A 55 5.18 0.86 4.87
C THR A 55 4.90 -0.38 5.71
N ALA A 56 4.13 -1.35 5.19
CA ALA A 56 3.87 -2.61 5.89
C ALA A 56 5.17 -3.40 6.12
N ILE A 57 6.02 -3.53 5.09
CA ILE A 57 7.32 -4.21 5.20
C ILE A 57 8.23 -3.50 6.20
N THR A 58 8.28 -2.16 6.16
CA THR A 58 9.08 -1.35 7.09
C THR A 58 8.65 -1.57 8.53
N LYS A 59 7.34 -1.54 8.82
CA LYS A 59 6.80 -1.81 10.16
C LYS A 59 7.11 -3.22 10.66
N VAL A 60 7.02 -4.23 9.78
CA VAL A 60 7.41 -5.61 10.13
C VAL A 60 8.89 -5.69 10.50
N LYS A 61 9.76 -4.99 9.76
CA LYS A 61 11.20 -4.93 10.04
C LYS A 61 11.49 -4.22 11.36
N GLU A 62 10.84 -3.09 11.64
CA GLU A 62 10.99 -2.35 12.89
C GLU A 62 10.51 -3.15 14.11
N GLN A 63 9.38 -3.87 13.98
CA GLN A 63 8.88 -4.73 15.05
C GLN A 63 9.87 -5.86 15.38
N LYS A 64 10.46 -6.50 14.36
CA LYS A 64 11.52 -7.49 14.59
C LYS A 64 12.75 -6.89 15.27
N ASN A 65 13.17 -5.68 14.87
CA ASN A 65 14.34 -5.02 15.42
C ASN A 65 14.15 -4.56 16.88
N LYS A 66 12.96 -4.04 17.23
CA LYS A 66 12.63 -3.65 18.61
C LYS A 66 12.64 -4.86 19.54
N LYS A 67 12.06 -5.98 19.11
CA LYS A 67 12.01 -7.22 19.89
C LYS A 67 13.40 -7.79 20.19
N ASN A 68 14.34 -7.65 19.26
CA ASN A 68 15.71 -8.11 19.45
C ASN A 68 16.48 -7.24 20.47
N LYS A 69 16.30 -5.92 20.40
CA LYS A 69 16.94 -4.99 21.36
C LYS A 69 16.40 -5.10 22.78
N GLU A 70 15.13 -5.46 22.95
CA GLU A 70 14.55 -5.74 24.27
C GLU A 70 15.15 -6.99 24.92
N VAL A 71 15.48 -8.02 24.13
CA VAL A 71 16.11 -9.25 24.63
C VAL A 71 17.56 -9.03 25.03
N ASP A 72 18.31 -8.19 24.30
CA ASP A 72 19.71 -7.87 24.63
C ASP A 72 19.87 -6.96 25.87
N HIS A 73 18.82 -6.21 26.25
CA HIS A 73 18.85 -5.35 27.45
C HIS A 73 18.47 -6.07 28.76
N VAL A 74 18.05 -7.33 28.69
CA VAL A 74 17.62 -8.14 29.84
C VAL A 74 18.68 -9.20 30.23
N ASN A 75 19.69 -9.44 29.39
CA ASN A 75 20.88 -10.25 29.70
C ASN A 75 22.03 -9.40 30.22
#